data_AF-A0A9D2EEW7-F1
#
_entry.id   AF-A0A9D2EEW7-F1
#
_cell.length_a   1.000
_cell.length_b   1.000
_cell.length_c   1.000
_cell.angle_alpha   90.00
_cell.angle_beta   90.00
_cell.angle_gamma   90.00
#
_symmetry.space_group_name_H-M   'P 1'
#
loop_
_entity.id
_entity.type
_entity.pdbx_description
1 polymer ?
#
loop_
_entity_poly.entity_id
_entity_poly.type
_entity_poly.pdbx_seq_one_letter_code
_entity_poly.pdbx_strand_id
1 'polypeptide(L)'
;MRTTVNVDEALLRQAKRRAGERGETLGSLVEEALRRVLAETEQRRPPVSLPVFSGDTGPVAGVDLTSKESIEEAIEEGVRITEKGVPSAKLR
;
A
#
# COMPACT_ATOMS: atom_id res chain seq x y z
N MET A 1 9.49 -7.90 26.10
CA MET A 1 8.44 -7.64 27.12
C MET A 1 7.86 -8.98 27.58
N ARG A 2 7.41 -9.10 28.85
CA ARG A 2 6.70 -10.30 29.32
C ARG A 2 5.20 -10.01 29.34
N THR A 3 4.42 -10.84 28.66
CA THR A 3 2.97 -10.72 28.58
C THR A 3 2.33 -12.02 29.03
N THR A 4 1.24 -11.94 29.78
CA THR A 4 0.43 -13.10 30.18
C THR A 4 -0.84 -13.10 29.34
N VAL A 5 -1.13 -14.21 28.68
CA VAL A 5 -2.30 -14.39 27.81
C VAL A 5 -3.05 -15.64 28.20
N ASN A 6 -4.37 -15.64 28.03
CA ASN A 6 -5.18 -16.85 28.21
C ASN A 6 -5.13 -17.68 26.93
N VAL A 7 -4.80 -18.96 27.04
CA VAL A 7 -4.72 -19.91 25.93
C VAL A 7 -5.43 -21.18 26.34
N ASP A 8 -6.25 -21.74 25.44
CA ASP A 8 -6.88 -23.04 25.65
C ASP A 8 -5.83 -24.12 25.94
N GLU A 9 -6.16 -25.05 26.84
CA GLU A 9 -5.20 -26.04 27.31
C GLU A 9 -4.79 -27.02 26.20
N ALA A 10 -5.73 -27.43 25.34
CA ALA A 10 -5.42 -28.32 24.23
C ALA A 10 -4.53 -27.62 23.21
N LEU A 11 -4.77 -26.33 22.94
CA LEU A 11 -3.91 -25.52 22.07
C LEU A 11 -2.50 -25.37 22.66
N LEU A 12 -2.39 -25.10 23.96
CA LEU A 12 -1.09 -24.98 24.64
C LEU A 12 -0.27 -26.28 24.55
N ARG A 13 -0.92 -27.45 24.73
CA ARG A 13 -0.25 -28.75 24.58
C ARG A 13 0.26 -28.97 23.17
N GLN A 14 -0.53 -28.63 22.16
CA GLN A 14 -0.12 -28.74 20.75
C GLN A 14 1.06 -27.81 20.43
N ALA A 15 1.01 -26.56 20.91
CA ALA A 15 2.08 -25.60 20.71
C ALA A 15 3.40 -26.06 21.36
N LYS A 16 3.35 -26.58 22.60
CA LYS A 16 4.53 -27.15 23.28
C LYS A 16 5.13 -28.32 22.50
N ARG A 17 4.30 -29.25 22.03
CA ARG A 17 4.76 -30.38 21.22
C ARG A 17 5.45 -29.89 19.95
N ARG A 18 4.82 -28.96 19.23
CA ARG A 18 5.35 -28.37 17.99
C ARG A 18 6.69 -27.65 18.21
N ALA A 19 6.81 -26.90 19.30
CA ALA A 19 8.06 -26.23 19.67
C ALA A 19 9.17 -27.25 19.97
N GLY A 20 8.84 -28.33 20.70
CA GLY A 20 9.76 -29.44 20.97
C GLY A 20 10.22 -30.16 19.70
N GLU A 21 9.30 -30.46 18.78
CA GLU A 21 9.62 -31.06 17.47
C GLU A 21 10.56 -30.19 16.62
N ARG A 22 10.46 -28.86 16.76
CA ARG A 22 11.31 -27.88 16.05
C ARG A 22 12.60 -27.52 16.79
N GLY A 23 12.78 -27.99 18.03
CA GLY A 23 13.93 -27.59 18.86
C GLY A 23 13.92 -26.10 19.25
N GLU A 24 12.75 -25.47 19.31
CA GLU A 24 12.61 -24.05 19.67
C GLU A 24 11.83 -23.87 20.97
N THR A 25 11.86 -22.65 21.54
CA THR A 25 11.07 -22.34 22.73
C THR A 25 9.61 -22.04 22.36
N LEU A 26 8.68 -22.30 23.28
CA LEU A 26 7.28 -21.89 23.11
C LEU A 26 7.15 -20.38 22.87
N GLY A 27 8.00 -19.57 23.52
CA GLY A 27 8.03 -18.12 23.32
C GLY A 27 8.39 -17.73 21.88
N SER A 28 9.43 -18.36 21.31
CA SER A 28 9.84 -18.15 19.92
C SER A 28 8.73 -18.53 18.93
N LEU A 29 8.07 -19.66 19.15
CA LEU A 29 6.94 -20.10 18.33
C LEU A 29 5.76 -19.10 18.39
N VAL A 30 5.44 -18.60 19.59
CA VAL A 30 4.37 -17.61 19.78
C VAL A 30 4.72 -16.28 19.13
N GLU A 31 5.97 -15.83 19.24
CA GLU A 31 6.44 -14.60 18.59
C GLU A 31 6.37 -14.71 17.05
N GLU A 32 6.81 -15.84 16.49
CA GLU A 32 6.72 -16.12 15.07
C GLU A 32 5.27 -16.07 14.58
N ALA A 33 4.35 -16.72 15.30
CA ALA A 33 2.94 -16.73 14.97
C ALA A 33 2.33 -15.32 14.98
N LEU A 34 2.65 -14.50 16.00
CA LEU A 34 2.19 -13.12 16.08
C LEU A 34 2.72 -12.27 14.92
N ARG A 35 4.01 -12.41 14.57
CA ARG A 35 4.60 -11.67 13.43
C ARG A 35 3.89 -11.99 12.12
N ARG A 36 3.58 -13.27 11.87
CA ARG A 36 2.87 -13.71 10.66
C ARG A 36 1.48 -13.09 10.57
N VAL A 37 0.70 -13.15 11.65
CA VAL A 37 -0.67 -12.58 11.70
C VAL A 37 -0.66 -11.06 11.47
N LEU A 38 0.29 -10.35 12.07
CA LEU A 38 0.42 -8.90 11.90
C LEU A 38 0.91 -8.53 10.49
N ALA A 39 1.83 -9.29 9.91
CA ALA A 39 2.33 -9.06 8.55
C ALA A 39 1.26 -9.34 7.47
N GLU A 40 0.44 -10.38 7.65
CA GLU A 40 -0.69 -10.68 6.74
C GLU A 40 -1.71 -9.54 6.69
N THR A 41 -1.86 -8.80 7.79
CA THR A 41 -2.74 -7.63 7.86
C THR A 41 -2.22 -6.46 7.01
N GLU A 42 -0.90 -6.33 6.84
CA GLU A 42 -0.32 -5.29 5.99
C GLU A 42 -0.38 -5.61 4.49
N GLN A 43 -0.40 -6.89 4.11
CA GLN A 43 -0.19 -7.33 2.72
C GLN A 43 -1.45 -7.41 1.84
N ARG A 44 -2.61 -6.90 2.28
CA ARG A 44 -3.84 -6.87 1.46
C ARG A 44 -4.14 -5.50 0.86
N ARG A 45 -3.15 -4.80 0.33
CA ARG A 45 -3.43 -3.78 -0.70
C ARG A 45 -3.21 -4.43 -2.06
N PRO A 46 -4.26 -4.60 -2.89
CA PRO A 46 -4.05 -5.04 -4.26
C PRO A 46 -3.05 -4.08 -4.91
N PRO A 47 -2.15 -4.57 -5.78
CA PRO A 47 -1.25 -3.70 -6.50
C PRO A 47 -2.09 -2.67 -7.26
N VAL A 48 -1.96 -1.40 -6.88
CA VAL A 48 -2.57 -0.29 -7.61
C VAL A 48 -1.77 -0.10 -8.88
N SER A 49 -2.43 -0.26 -10.03
CA SER A 49 -1.84 0.18 -11.30
C SER A 49 -1.94 1.69 -11.32
N LEU A 50 -0.83 2.36 -11.00
CA LEU A 50 -0.74 3.80 -11.18
C LEU A 50 -0.61 4.09 -12.67
N PRO A 51 -1.46 4.97 -13.24
CA PRO A 51 -1.30 5.38 -14.63
C PRO A 51 0.07 6.05 -14.79
N VAL A 52 0.86 5.56 -15.73
CA VAL A 52 2.10 6.22 -16.16
C VAL A 52 1.72 7.10 -17.35
N PHE A 53 1.75 8.41 -17.16
CA PHE A 53 1.58 9.36 -18.24
C PHE A 53 2.93 9.54 -18.95
N SER A 54 2.96 9.34 -20.27
CA SER A 54 4.16 9.49 -21.09
C SER A 54 3.85 10.35 -22.33
N GLY A 55 4.78 11.23 -22.70
CA GLY A 55 4.60 12.13 -23.84
C GLY A 55 3.73 13.36 -23.51
N ASP A 56 2.81 13.69 -24.40
CA ASP A 56 1.91 14.85 -24.38
C ASP A 56 0.65 14.67 -23.51
N THR A 57 0.56 13.55 -22.80
CA THR A 57 -0.56 13.19 -21.92
C THR A 57 -0.28 13.38 -20.43
N GLY A 58 0.88 13.96 -20.10
CA GLY A 58 1.29 14.28 -18.74
C GLY A 58 0.76 15.62 -18.24
N PRO A 59 1.30 16.11 -17.11
CA PRO A 59 0.99 17.43 -16.58
C PRO A 59 1.17 18.52 -17.64
N VAL A 60 0.31 19.52 -17.60
CA VAL A 60 0.41 20.70 -18.48
C VAL A 60 1.79 21.33 -18.31
N ALA A 61 2.50 21.54 -19.43
CA ALA A 61 3.83 22.12 -19.40
C ALA A 61 3.80 23.51 -18.76
N GLY A 62 4.68 23.76 -17.80
CA GLY A 62 4.79 25.04 -17.09
C GLY A 62 3.94 25.15 -15.81
N VAL A 63 3.11 24.16 -15.50
CA VAL A 63 2.34 24.11 -14.24
C VAL A 63 3.16 23.43 -13.14
N ASP A 64 3.34 24.12 -12.03
CA ASP A 64 3.91 23.52 -10.82
C ASP A 64 2.82 22.81 -10.01
N LEU A 65 2.85 21.48 -10.05
CA LEU A 65 1.88 20.62 -9.34
C LEU A 65 2.01 20.67 -7.81
N THR A 66 3.04 21.33 -7.27
CA THR A 66 3.22 21.51 -5.82
C THR A 66 2.72 22.86 -5.31
N SER A 67 2.37 23.78 -6.20
CA SER A 67 1.76 25.08 -5.88
C SER A 67 0.26 25.06 -6.16
N LYS A 68 -0.52 25.45 -5.16
CA LYS A 68 -1.97 25.57 -5.30
C LYS A 68 -2.34 26.66 -6.31
N GLU A 69 -1.63 27.79 -6.25
CA GLU A 69 -1.87 28.96 -7.08
C GLU A 69 -1.63 28.65 -8.57
N SER A 70 -0.53 27.94 -8.87
CA SER A 70 -0.21 27.51 -10.24
C SER A 70 -1.25 26.56 -10.83
N ILE A 71 -1.85 25.70 -10.00
CA ILE A 71 -2.92 24.78 -10.41
C ILE A 71 -4.23 25.55 -10.67
N GLU A 72 -4.57 26.51 -9.81
CA GLU A 72 -5.80 27.33 -9.96
C GLU A 72 -5.76 28.15 -11.25
N GLU A 73 -4.64 28.80 -11.55
CA GLU A 73 -4.43 29.56 -12.79
C GLU A 73 -4.60 28.66 -14.04
N ALA A 74 -4.01 27.47 -14.03
CA ALA A 74 -4.12 26.52 -15.14
C ALA A 74 -5.57 26.01 -15.38
N ILE A 75 -6.38 25.91 -14.32
CA ILE A 75 -7.79 25.53 -14.41
C ILE A 75 -8.63 26.68 -14.99
N GLU A 76 -8.36 27.91 -14.55
CA GLU A 76 -9.08 29.11 -15.01
C GLU A 76 -8.79 29.45 -16.48
N GLU A 77 -7.57 29.22 -16.96
CA GLU A 77 -7.20 29.39 -18.38
C GLU A 77 -7.86 28.35 -19.32
N GLY A 78 -8.63 27.40 -18.77
CA GLY A 78 -9.50 26.54 -19.56
C GLY A 78 -8.80 25.36 -20.22
N VAL A 79 -7.78 24.79 -19.57
CA VAL A 79 -7.18 23.53 -20.03
C VAL A 79 -8.23 22.41 -19.95
N ARG A 80 -8.71 21.96 -21.12
CA ARG A 80 -9.63 20.81 -21.20
C ARG A 80 -8.85 19.51 -20.93
N ILE A 81 -8.99 18.97 -19.73
CA ILE A 81 -8.71 17.55 -19.47
C ILE A 81 -9.77 16.72 -20.21
N THR A 82 -9.41 16.22 -21.40
CA THR A 82 -10.24 15.20 -22.06
C THR A 82 -9.97 13.87 -21.38
N GLU A 83 -11.01 13.07 -21.10
CA GLU A 83 -10.91 11.74 -20.45
C GLU A 83 -10.04 10.71 -21.22
N LYS A 84 -9.49 11.10 -22.37
CA LYS A 84 -8.43 10.39 -23.07
C LYS A 84 -7.40 11.43 -23.48
N GLY A 85 -6.25 11.44 -22.81
CA GLY A 85 -5.13 12.30 -23.16
C GLY A 85 -4.77 12.17 -24.64
N VAL A 86 -5.34 13.01 -25.49
CA VAL A 86 -4.88 13.25 -26.86
C VAL A 86 -5.16 14.72 -27.13
N PRO A 87 -4.12 15.58 -27.21
CA PRO A 87 -4.32 16.95 -27.62
C PRO A 87 -4.70 16.98 -29.11
N SER A 88 -5.96 17.29 -29.39
CA SER A 88 -6.41 17.55 -30.75
C SER A 88 -5.91 18.94 -31.18
N ALA A 89 -4.89 18.94 -32.05
CA ALA A 89 -4.43 20.14 -32.75
C ALA A 89 -5.59 20.80 -33.51
N LYS A 90 -5.82 22.10 -33.28
CA LYS A 90 -6.72 22.91 -34.10
C LYS A 90 -6.17 22.99 -35.53
N LEU A 91 -6.95 22.49 -36.49
CA LEU A 91 -6.81 22.82 -37.90
C LEU A 91 -7.62 24.09 -38.18
N ARG A 92 -6.93 25.09 -38.74
CA ARG A 92 -7.38 26.37 -39.32
C ARG A 92 -7.71 27.52 -38.38
#